data_AF-A0A818K682-F1
#
_entry.id   AF-A0A818K682-F1
#
_cell.length_a   1.000
_cell.length_b   1.000
_cell.length_c   1.000
_cell.angle_alpha   90.00
_cell.angle_beta   90.00
_cell.angle_gamma   90.00
#
_symmetry.space_group_name_H-M   'P 1'
#
loop_
_entity.id
_entity.type
_entity.pdbx_description
1 polymer ?
#
loop_
_entity_poly.entity_id
_entity_poly.type
_entity_poly.pdbx_seq_one_letter_code
_entity_poly.pdbx_strand_id
1 'polypeptide(L)'
;MEARIVTQHPTCFINSDCQSYNSDSSCVHPFSHDNITRLIRIAHTSGPTILFVGSIHEIYRTISIQSYKPNYIYFPTMLIHDIPLFFQYLGAFSFALAFFNAVPCYALDGQYILSSFVEYLSPSLFKRRRASILLGLIFGTCLLIINVSLAFARYFL
;
A
#
# COMPACT_ATOMS: atom_id res chain seq x y z
N MET A 1 -36.77 -8.83 17.79
CA MET A 1 -36.91 -8.76 16.31
C MET A 1 -35.53 -8.69 15.70
N GLU A 2 -35.26 -9.42 14.62
CA GLU A 2 -34.00 -9.29 13.90
C GLU A 2 -33.98 -7.98 13.08
N ALA A 3 -32.93 -7.19 13.26
CA ALA A 3 -32.74 -5.94 12.52
C ALA A 3 -32.73 -6.14 11.00
N ARG A 4 -32.28 -7.31 10.52
CA ARG A 4 -32.21 -7.63 9.10
C ARG A 4 -33.59 -7.72 8.44
N ILE A 5 -34.56 -8.33 9.11
CA ILE A 5 -35.92 -8.50 8.59
C ILE A 5 -36.64 -7.14 8.57
N VAL A 6 -36.46 -6.33 9.63
CA VAL A 6 -37.08 -5.01 9.74
C VAL A 6 -36.51 -4.04 8.69
N THR A 7 -35.19 -4.03 8.47
CA THR A 7 -34.53 -3.13 7.52
C THR A 7 -34.73 -3.46 6.03
N GLN A 8 -35.34 -4.61 5.72
CA GLN A 8 -35.80 -4.95 4.36
C GLN A 8 -37.09 -4.23 3.97
N HIS A 9 -37.87 -3.76 4.95
CA HIS A 9 -39.09 -3.00 4.72
C HIS A 9 -38.77 -1.56 4.24
N PRO A 10 -39.73 -0.86 3.61
CA PRO A 10 -39.56 0.54 3.23
C PRO A 10 -39.24 1.43 4.43
N THR A 11 -38.43 2.47 4.20
CA THR A 11 -38.11 3.47 5.22
C THR A 11 -39.34 4.32 5.52
N CYS A 12 -39.60 4.56 6.80
CA CYS A 12 -40.69 5.40 7.29
C CYS A 12 -40.13 6.54 8.16
N PHE A 13 -40.85 7.66 8.21
CA PHE A 13 -40.59 8.76 9.14
C PHE A 13 -41.72 8.91 10.17
N ILE A 14 -42.95 8.59 9.77
CA ILE A 14 -44.14 8.65 10.62
C ILE A 14 -44.99 7.38 10.45
N ASN A 15 -45.81 7.07 11.46
CA ASN A 15 -46.65 5.87 11.43
C ASN A 15 -47.66 5.85 10.27
N SER A 16 -48.06 7.01 9.72
CA SER A 16 -48.93 7.07 8.55
C SER A 16 -48.23 6.60 7.26
N ASP A 17 -46.91 6.67 7.17
CA ASP A 17 -46.16 6.16 6.01
C ASP A 17 -46.33 4.64 5.88
N CYS A 18 -46.50 3.96 7.02
CA CYS A 18 -46.71 2.53 7.11
C CYS A 18 -48.14 2.11 6.69
N GLN A 19 -49.14 3.01 6.78
CA GLN A 19 -50.53 2.71 6.43
C GLN A 19 -50.71 2.37 4.94
N SER A 20 -49.85 2.92 4.07
CA SER A 20 -49.84 2.61 2.63
C SER A 20 -49.33 1.20 2.33
N TYR A 21 -48.55 0.61 3.26
CA TYR A 21 -47.97 -0.71 3.11
C TYR A 21 -48.79 -1.79 3.83
N ASN A 22 -49.10 -1.58 5.10
CA ASN A 22 -49.93 -2.48 5.90
C ASN A 22 -50.49 -1.76 7.12
N SER A 23 -51.81 -1.86 7.36
CA SER A 23 -52.51 -1.17 8.45
C SER A 23 -52.00 -1.54 9.85
N ASP A 24 -51.41 -2.74 9.99
CA ASP A 24 -50.88 -3.25 11.26
C ASP A 24 -49.37 -2.98 11.45
N SER A 25 -48.73 -2.25 10.53
CA SER A 25 -47.31 -1.93 10.63
C SER A 25 -47.07 -0.60 11.33
N SER A 26 -46.07 -0.57 12.22
CA SER A 26 -45.67 0.62 12.98
C SER A 26 -44.27 1.06 12.59
N CYS A 27 -44.04 2.36 12.54
CA CYS A 27 -42.72 2.90 12.25
C CYS A 27 -41.83 2.79 13.50
N VAL A 28 -40.70 2.11 13.36
CA VAL A 28 -39.75 1.87 14.45
C VAL A 28 -38.38 2.42 14.08
N HIS A 29 -37.74 3.08 15.04
CA HIS A 29 -36.37 3.53 14.92
C HIS A 29 -35.42 2.57 15.64
N PRO A 30 -34.26 2.26 15.05
CA PRO A 30 -33.27 1.43 15.72
C PRO A 30 -32.81 2.13 16.99
N PHE A 31 -32.83 1.41 18.10
CA PHE A 31 -32.27 1.89 19.36
C PHE A 31 -30.75 1.97 19.22
N SER A 32 -30.20 3.16 19.39
CA SER A 32 -28.76 3.34 19.51
C SER A 32 -28.41 3.65 20.95
N HIS A 33 -27.46 2.90 21.50
CA HIS A 33 -27.00 3.07 22.88
C HIS A 33 -26.28 4.41 23.07
N ASP A 34 -25.53 4.85 22.04
CA ASP A 34 -24.71 6.07 22.08
C ASP A 34 -24.99 6.94 20.85
N ASN A 35 -24.78 8.26 20.96
CA ASN A 35 -24.92 9.20 19.83
C ASN A 35 -23.91 8.96 18.68
N ILE A 36 -22.92 8.09 18.91
CA ILE A 36 -21.81 7.79 18.00
C ILE A 36 -22.14 6.60 17.10
N THR A 37 -22.76 5.57 17.66
CA THR A 37 -23.10 4.35 16.93
C THR A 37 -24.39 4.55 16.16
N ARG A 38 -24.41 4.15 14.89
CA ARG A 38 -25.60 4.21 14.05
C ARG A 38 -25.71 2.91 13.26
N LEU A 39 -26.95 2.49 13.00
CA LEU A 39 -27.23 1.44 12.05
C LEU A 39 -27.18 2.03 10.64
N ILE A 40 -26.25 1.53 9.82
CA ILE A 40 -26.00 2.00 8.47
C ILE A 40 -26.34 0.87 7.50
N ARG A 41 -27.19 1.17 6.51
CA ARG A 41 -27.60 0.24 5.46
C ARG A 41 -26.85 0.56 4.17
N ILE A 42 -25.98 -0.34 3.74
CA ILE A 42 -25.23 -0.23 2.48
C ILE A 42 -26.00 -1.03 1.42
N ALA A 43 -26.60 -0.31 0.47
CA ALA A 43 -27.34 -0.91 -0.64
C ALA A 43 -26.45 -1.07 -1.87
N HIS A 44 -26.47 -2.26 -2.46
CA HIS A 44 -25.79 -2.58 -3.72
C HIS A 44 -26.82 -2.66 -4.85
N THR A 45 -26.45 -2.25 -6.06
CA THR A 45 -27.30 -2.36 -7.26
C THR A 45 -27.57 -3.82 -7.66
N SER A 46 -26.68 -4.75 -7.33
CA SER A 46 -26.81 -6.18 -7.66
C SER A 46 -26.25 -7.08 -6.56
N GLY A 47 -26.77 -6.97 -5.34
CA GLY A 47 -26.30 -7.81 -4.21
C GLY A 47 -27.13 -7.63 -2.93
N PRO A 48 -26.92 -8.51 -1.93
CA PRO A 48 -27.59 -8.38 -0.64
C PRO A 48 -27.17 -7.09 0.07
N THR A 49 -28.12 -6.42 0.71
CA THR A 49 -27.87 -5.25 1.55
C THR A 49 -27.01 -5.64 2.75
N ILE A 50 -25.94 -4.88 2.97
CA ILE A 50 -25.06 -5.06 4.12
C ILE A 50 -25.50 -4.09 5.22
N LEU A 51 -25.65 -4.62 6.43
CA LEU A 51 -25.96 -3.84 7.63
C LEU A 51 -24.68 -3.69 8.45
N PHE A 52 -24.32 -2.45 8.74
CA PHE A 52 -23.19 -2.12 9.59
C PHE A 52 -23.67 -1.36 10.83
N VAL A 53 -23.15 -1.71 12.01
CA VAL A 53 -23.44 -1.00 13.26
C VAL A 53 -22.12 -0.42 13.75
N GLY A 54 -22.01 0.90 13.77
CA GLY A 54 -20.79 1.56 14.21
C GLY A 54 -20.77 3.05 13.88
N SER A 55 -19.60 3.65 13.94
CA SER A 55 -19.43 5.06 13.57
C SER A 55 -19.22 5.21 12.07
N ILE A 56 -19.68 6.32 11.49
CA ILE A 56 -19.47 6.57 10.05
C ILE A 56 -17.98 6.76 9.69
N HIS A 57 -17.17 7.22 10.64
CA HIS A 57 -15.73 7.40 10.48
C HIS A 57 -15.00 6.06 10.30
N GLU A 58 -15.48 5.01 10.95
CA GLU A 58 -14.93 3.66 10.82
C GLU A 58 -15.17 3.10 9.42
N ILE A 59 -16.37 3.32 8.86
CA ILE A 59 -16.70 2.97 7.48
C ILE A 59 -15.75 3.65 6.49
N TYR A 60 -15.53 4.96 6.63
CA TYR A 60 -14.64 5.69 5.72
C TYR A 60 -13.19 5.21 5.77
N ARG A 61 -12.73 4.67 6.89
CA ARG A 61 -11.37 4.11 7.03
C ARG A 61 -11.27 2.68 6.52
N THR A 62 -12.33 1.90 6.65
CA THR A 62 -12.31 0.47 6.34
C THR A 62 -12.73 0.16 4.90
N ILE A 63 -13.53 1.02 4.26
CA ILE A 63 -13.96 0.80 2.88
C ILE A 63 -12.91 1.30 1.90
N SER A 64 -12.25 0.37 1.22
CA SER A 64 -11.49 0.63 -0.01
C SER A 64 -12.41 0.44 -1.22
N ILE A 65 -12.79 1.53 -1.89
CA ILE A 65 -13.56 1.47 -3.14
C ILE A 65 -12.61 1.08 -4.26
N GLN A 66 -12.76 -0.13 -4.80
CA GLN A 66 -12.04 -0.52 -6.02
C GLN A 66 -12.82 -0.02 -7.24
N SER A 67 -12.17 0.82 -8.05
CA SER A 67 -12.74 1.36 -9.30
C SER A 67 -12.73 0.37 -10.46
N TYR A 68 -12.17 -0.83 -10.27
CA TYR A 68 -12.05 -1.84 -11.33
C TYR A 68 -13.28 -2.72 -11.40
N LYS A 69 -14.06 -2.55 -12.47
CA LYS A 69 -15.12 -3.48 -12.86
C LYS A 69 -14.58 -4.39 -13.98
N PRO A 70 -14.43 -5.70 -13.78
CA PRO A 70 -14.00 -6.59 -14.85
C PRO A 70 -15.07 -6.65 -15.93
N ASN A 71 -14.76 -6.13 -17.13
CA ASN A 71 -15.65 -6.22 -18.30
C ASN A 71 -15.53 -7.55 -19.03
N TYR A 72 -14.48 -8.34 -18.75
CA TYR A 72 -14.21 -9.62 -19.39
C TYR A 72 -14.09 -10.72 -18.32
N ILE A 73 -14.97 -11.72 -18.40
CA ILE A 73 -15.04 -12.85 -17.45
C ILE A 73 -13.76 -13.73 -17.51
N TYR A 74 -13.10 -13.75 -18.66
CA TYR A 74 -11.91 -14.59 -18.88
C TYR A 74 -10.61 -13.97 -18.35
N PHE A 75 -10.60 -12.71 -17.93
CA PHE A 75 -9.39 -12.10 -17.38
C PHE A 75 -9.37 -12.31 -15.86
N PRO A 76 -8.39 -13.04 -15.30
CA PRO A 76 -8.33 -13.25 -13.86
C PRO A 76 -8.14 -11.91 -13.16
N THR A 77 -9.04 -11.60 -12.23
CA THR A 77 -9.01 -10.38 -11.42
C THR A 77 -7.71 -10.25 -10.61
N MET A 78 -7.05 -11.39 -10.31
CA MET A 78 -5.74 -11.44 -9.66
C MET A 78 -4.66 -10.69 -10.46
N LEU A 79 -4.67 -10.80 -11.80
CA LEU A 79 -3.67 -10.13 -12.65
C LEU A 79 -3.74 -8.60 -12.57
N ILE A 80 -4.93 -8.05 -12.34
CA ILE A 80 -5.14 -6.59 -12.23
C ILE A 80 -4.43 -6.06 -10.98
N HIS A 81 -4.38 -6.86 -9.92
CA HIS A 81 -3.71 -6.50 -8.68
C HIS A 81 -2.21 -6.81 -8.72
N ASP A 82 -1.83 -7.98 -9.24
CA ASP A 82 -0.46 -8.48 -9.12
C ASP A 82 0.51 -7.85 -10.12
N ILE A 83 0.04 -7.46 -11.32
CA ILE A 83 0.90 -6.86 -12.35
C ILE A 83 1.44 -5.49 -11.91
N PRO A 84 0.61 -4.53 -11.43
CA PRO A 84 1.13 -3.25 -10.94
C PRO A 84 2.12 -3.42 -9.78
N LEU A 85 1.80 -4.35 -8.87
CA LEU A 85 2.65 -4.66 -7.73
C LEU A 85 4.00 -5.24 -8.19
N PHE A 86 3.99 -6.14 -9.16
CA PHE A 86 5.19 -6.69 -9.77
C PHE A 86 6.08 -5.60 -10.38
N PHE A 87 5.51 -4.68 -11.17
CA PHE A 87 6.28 -3.58 -11.76
C PHE A 87 6.81 -2.60 -10.70
N GLN A 88 6.05 -2.34 -9.64
CA GLN A 88 6.51 -1.53 -8.52
C GLN A 88 7.73 -2.17 -7.84
N TYR A 89 7.69 -3.48 -7.57
CA TYR A 89 8.84 -4.20 -7.01
C TYR A 89 10.01 -4.23 -7.98
N LEU A 90 9.77 -4.51 -9.25
CA LEU A 90 10.82 -4.54 -10.27
C LEU A 90 11.54 -3.19 -10.38
N GLY A 91 10.78 -2.09 -10.34
CA GLY A 91 11.34 -0.73 -10.29
C GLY A 91 12.17 -0.49 -9.04
N ALA A 92 11.66 -0.86 -7.86
CA ALA A 92 12.37 -0.72 -6.59
C ALA A 92 13.68 -1.54 -6.57
N PHE A 93 13.66 -2.79 -7.02
CA PHE A 93 14.84 -3.65 -7.10
C PHE A 93 15.86 -3.13 -8.12
N SER A 94 15.41 -2.69 -9.30
CA SER A 94 16.29 -2.10 -10.32
C SER A 94 16.97 -0.84 -9.81
N PHE A 95 16.22 0.01 -9.11
CA PHE A 95 16.77 1.21 -8.47
C PHE A 95 17.80 0.84 -7.39
N ALA A 96 17.47 -0.09 -6.49
CA ALA A 96 18.40 -0.56 -5.47
C ALA A 96 19.71 -1.09 -6.09
N LEU A 97 19.61 -1.95 -7.12
CA LEU A 97 20.77 -2.48 -7.84
C LEU A 97 21.60 -1.39 -8.52
N ALA A 98 20.95 -0.40 -9.15
CA ALA A 98 21.63 0.73 -9.75
C ALA A 98 22.41 1.56 -8.70
N PHE A 99 21.80 1.79 -7.54
CA PHE A 99 22.47 2.47 -6.43
C PHE A 99 23.66 1.67 -5.90
N PHE A 100 23.50 0.35 -5.69
CA PHE A 100 24.59 -0.51 -5.26
C PHE A 100 25.75 -0.49 -6.26
N ASN A 101 25.46 -0.62 -7.56
CA ASN A 101 26.47 -0.58 -8.62
C ASN A 101 27.20 0.76 -8.71
N ALA A 102 26.55 1.87 -8.32
CA ALA A 102 27.18 3.20 -8.31
C ALA A 102 28.13 3.44 -7.11
N VAL A 103 28.06 2.62 -6.05
CA VAL A 103 28.92 2.78 -4.86
C VAL A 103 30.38 2.49 -5.24
N PRO A 104 31.35 3.32 -4.82
CA PRO A 104 32.77 3.12 -5.10
C PRO A 104 33.35 1.95 -4.29
N CYS A 105 33.07 0.73 -4.73
CA CYS A 105 33.52 -0.52 -4.14
C CYS A 105 34.33 -1.33 -5.16
N TYR A 106 35.23 -2.19 -4.67
CA TYR A 106 35.97 -3.10 -5.53
C TYR A 106 35.02 -4.06 -6.24
N ALA A 107 35.26 -4.31 -7.53
CA ALA A 107 34.46 -5.21 -8.39
C ALA A 107 33.01 -4.76 -8.70
N LEU A 108 32.66 -3.50 -8.44
CA LEU A 108 31.42 -2.86 -8.89
C LEU A 108 31.69 -1.74 -9.89
N ASP A 109 30.67 -1.36 -10.67
CA ASP A 109 30.77 -0.29 -11.69
C ASP A 109 31.23 1.06 -11.11
N GLY A 110 30.95 1.31 -9.83
CA GLY A 110 31.38 2.48 -9.08
C GLY A 110 32.90 2.65 -9.01
N GLN A 111 33.68 1.59 -9.20
CA GLN A 111 35.14 1.69 -9.31
C GLN A 111 35.58 2.50 -10.53
N TYR A 112 34.93 2.28 -11.66
CA TYR A 112 35.22 3.01 -12.89
C TYR A 112 34.65 4.43 -12.83
N ILE A 113 33.46 4.60 -12.24
CA ILE A 113 32.85 5.93 -12.02
C ILE A 113 33.78 6.79 -11.16
N LEU A 114 34.28 6.28 -10.03
CA LEU A 114 35.22 7.00 -9.17
C LEU A 114 36.53 7.32 -9.90
N SER A 115 37.05 6.37 -10.66
CA SER A 115 38.31 6.55 -11.40
C SER A 115 38.21 7.68 -12.43
N SER A 116 37.11 7.73 -13.18
CA SER A 116 36.81 8.79 -14.16
C SER A 116 36.51 10.13 -13.48
N PHE A 117 35.80 10.12 -12.35
CA PHE A 117 35.48 11.33 -11.60
C PHE A 117 36.75 11.99 -11.02
N VAL A 118 37.64 11.21 -10.43
CA VAL A 118 38.93 11.71 -9.90
C VAL A 118 39.86 12.16 -11.03
N GLU A 119 39.82 11.49 -12.20
CA GLU A 119 40.56 11.91 -13.40
C GLU A 119 40.13 13.31 -13.86
N TYR A 120 38.82 13.53 -13.93
CA TYR A 120 38.25 14.81 -14.33
C TYR A 120 38.63 15.93 -13.36
N LEU A 121 38.61 15.67 -12.04
CA LEU A 121 38.87 16.69 -11.02
C LEU A 121 40.34 17.03 -10.80
N SER A 122 41.27 16.11 -11.04
CA SER A 122 42.68 16.30 -10.70
C SER A 122 43.61 15.84 -11.82
N PRO A 123 43.70 16.60 -12.92
CA PRO A 123 44.51 16.23 -14.09
C PRO A 123 46.03 16.24 -13.82
N SER A 124 46.53 16.95 -12.80
CA SER A 124 47.97 17.25 -12.65
C SER A 124 48.74 16.40 -11.62
N LEU A 125 48.10 15.59 -10.78
CA LEU A 125 48.76 14.88 -9.67
C LEU A 125 48.56 13.36 -9.71
N PHE A 126 49.35 12.66 -10.53
CA PHE A 126 49.27 11.20 -10.73
C PHE A 126 49.40 10.36 -9.45
N LYS A 127 50.38 10.64 -8.58
CA LYS A 127 50.59 9.86 -7.34
C LYS A 127 49.46 10.05 -6.33
N ARG A 128 48.97 11.29 -6.16
CA ARG A 128 47.86 11.60 -5.25
C ARG A 128 46.54 11.02 -5.77
N ARG A 129 46.33 11.02 -7.09
CA ARG A 129 45.18 10.40 -7.77
C ARG A 129 45.04 8.90 -7.47
N ARG A 130 46.10 8.12 -7.69
CA ARG A 130 46.05 6.66 -7.46
C ARG A 130 45.79 6.32 -5.99
N ALA A 131 46.40 7.07 -5.06
CA ALA A 131 46.15 6.90 -3.63
C ALA A 131 44.71 7.24 -3.25
N SER A 132 44.15 8.35 -3.74
CA SER A 132 42.75 8.74 -3.48
C SER A 132 41.74 7.72 -4.02
N ILE A 133 41.95 7.20 -5.24
CA ILE A 133 41.08 6.16 -5.82
C ILE A 133 41.16 4.89 -4.97
N LEU A 134 42.36 4.43 -4.62
CA LEU A 134 42.54 3.21 -3.82
C LEU A 134 41.92 3.35 -2.42
N LEU A 135 42.10 4.49 -1.76
CA LEU A 135 41.48 4.77 -0.46
C LEU A 135 39.95 4.80 -0.55
N GLY A 136 39.39 5.42 -1.59
CA GLY A 136 37.95 5.44 -1.83
C GLY A 136 37.37 4.03 -2.02
N LEU A 137 38.05 3.19 -2.80
CA LEU A 137 37.64 1.80 -3.02
C LEU A 137 37.72 0.95 -1.75
N ILE A 138 38.83 1.05 -1.00
CA ILE A 138 38.99 0.32 0.26
C ILE A 138 37.91 0.75 1.25
N PHE A 139 37.70 2.05 1.42
CA PHE A 139 36.67 2.58 2.32
C PHE A 139 35.27 2.09 1.93
N GLY A 140 34.89 2.19 0.65
CA GLY A 140 33.60 1.73 0.16
C GLY A 140 33.40 0.22 0.34
N THR A 141 34.44 -0.57 0.07
CA THR A 141 34.39 -2.04 0.23
C THR A 141 34.27 -2.44 1.71
N CYS A 142 35.06 -1.82 2.60
CA CYS A 142 34.94 -2.06 4.04
C CYS A 142 33.56 -1.67 4.57
N LEU A 143 33.03 -0.51 4.16
CA LEU A 143 31.71 -0.05 4.58
C LEU A 143 30.62 -1.03 4.13
N LEU A 144 30.69 -1.53 2.89
CA LEU A 144 29.75 -2.52 2.37
C LEU A 144 29.82 -3.83 3.16
N ILE A 145 31.01 -4.36 3.39
CA ILE A 145 31.21 -5.60 4.17
C ILE A 145 30.62 -5.44 5.57
N ILE A 146 30.93 -4.33 6.27
CA ILE A 146 30.43 -4.09 7.63
C ILE A 146 28.91 -4.03 7.65
N ASN A 147 28.29 -3.31 6.71
CA ASN A 147 26.83 -3.19 6.67
C ASN A 147 26.15 -4.52 6.35
N VAL A 148 26.70 -5.30 5.41
CA VAL A 148 26.19 -6.62 5.07
C VAL A 148 26.33 -7.56 6.28
N SER A 149 27.50 -7.60 6.92
CA SER A 149 27.72 -8.42 8.12
C SER A 149 26.79 -8.03 9.28
N LEU A 150 26.57 -6.73 9.51
CA LEU A 150 25.64 -6.25 10.53
C LEU A 150 24.19 -6.65 10.21
N ALA A 151 23.79 -6.54 8.94
CA ALA A 151 22.45 -6.95 8.49
C ALA A 151 22.24 -8.46 8.72
N PHE A 152 23.21 -9.29 8.35
CA PHE A 152 23.17 -10.73 8.63
C PHE A 152 23.10 -11.01 10.14
N ALA A 153 23.94 -10.35 10.94
CA ALA A 153 23.95 -10.54 12.39
C ALA A 153 22.62 -10.14 13.03
N ARG A 154 21.99 -9.03 12.62
CA ARG A 154 20.68 -8.60 13.14
C ARG A 154 19.51 -9.47 12.71
N TYR A 155 19.62 -10.14 11.56
CA TYR A 155 18.51 -10.92 11.01
C TYR A 155 18.54 -12.37 11.53
N PHE A 156 19.73 -12.91 11.82
CA PHE A 156 19.90 -14.29 12.30
C PHE A 156 20.03 -14.44 13.82
N LEU A 157 20.27 -13.36 14.57
CA LEU A 157 20.51 -13.34 16.02
C LEU A 157 19.48 -12.45 16.71
#